data_AF-A0AA92QDU1-F1
#
_entry.id   AF-A0AA92QDU1-F1
#
_cell.length_a   1.000
_cell.length_b   1.000
_cell.length_c   1.000
_cell.angle_alpha   90.00
_cell.angle_beta   90.00
_cell.angle_gamma   90.00
#
_symmetry.space_group_name_H-M   'P 1'
#
loop_
_entity.id
_entity.type
_entity.pdbx_description
1 polymer ?
#
loop_
_entity_poly.entity_id
_entity_poly.type
_entity_poly.pdbx_seq_one_letter_code
_entity_poly.pdbx_strand_id
1 'polypeptide(L)'
;MRLAFDRFTVVLDACVLFPMTVRDVLLTLADHEFFNPKWSARLHKEWGTNLVDRRQAAGLPGDVQAQVAATRQSMDRAFPDALVQEVLPETANVAPVDPKRPPCRDDGHLRARRCHRDLQPEGLCGPAPAQDL
;
A
#
# COMPACT_ATOMS: atom_id res chain seq x y z
N MET A 1 -22.62 -11.10 -18.31
CA MET A 1 -21.70 -11.98 -17.56
C MET A 1 -20.34 -11.88 -18.24
N ARG A 2 -19.42 -11.08 -17.69
CA ARG A 2 -18.04 -10.93 -18.22
C ARG A 2 -17.25 -12.15 -17.73
N LEU A 3 -16.87 -13.06 -18.62
CA LEU A 3 -16.03 -14.19 -18.26
C LEU A 3 -14.60 -13.68 -18.06
N ALA A 4 -14.20 -13.49 -16.80
CA ALA A 4 -12.94 -12.86 -16.39
C ALA A 4 -11.69 -13.74 -16.61
N PHE A 5 -11.85 -14.98 -17.09
CA PHE A 5 -10.80 -16.00 -17.10
C PHE A 5 -10.02 -16.14 -18.41
N ASP A 6 -10.41 -15.46 -19.48
CA ASP A 6 -9.71 -15.52 -20.79
C ASP A 6 -8.78 -14.31 -21.05
N ARG A 7 -8.61 -13.46 -20.03
CA ARG A 7 -7.85 -12.21 -20.13
C ARG A 7 -6.65 -12.23 -19.18
N PHE A 8 -5.52 -11.72 -19.66
CA PHE A 8 -4.28 -11.69 -18.91
C PHE A 8 -4.48 -10.97 -17.57
N THR A 9 -4.08 -11.62 -16.47
CA THR A 9 -4.23 -11.06 -15.12
C THR A 9 -2.96 -10.31 -14.73
N VAL A 10 -3.10 -9.05 -14.31
CA VAL A 10 -1.98 -8.17 -13.99
C VAL A 10 -2.12 -7.65 -12.56
N VAL A 11 -1.09 -7.84 -11.75
CA VAL A 11 -1.00 -7.22 -10.43
C VAL A 11 -0.42 -5.82 -10.57
N LEU A 12 -1.17 -4.80 -10.18
CA LEU A 12 -0.73 -3.40 -10.24
C LEU A 12 -0.06 -2.98 -8.94
N ASP A 13 1.24 -2.69 -9.00
CA ASP A 13 2.01 -2.24 -7.83
C ASP A 13 1.66 -0.80 -7.40
N ALA A 14 1.95 -0.47 -6.14
CA ALA A 14 1.74 0.87 -5.59
C ALA A 14 2.53 1.94 -6.36
N CYS A 15 3.70 1.62 -6.92
CA CYS A 15 4.51 2.58 -7.66
C CYS A 15 3.89 3.01 -9.00
N VAL A 16 3.08 2.16 -9.62
CA VAL A 16 2.36 2.50 -10.87
C VAL A 16 1.00 3.14 -10.62
N LEU A 17 0.40 2.86 -9.46
CA LEU A 17 -0.87 3.48 -9.04
C LEU A 17 -0.69 4.89 -8.43
N PHE A 18 0.51 5.21 -7.95
CA PHE A 18 0.82 6.50 -7.33
C PHE A 18 0.74 7.69 -8.32
N PRO A 19 1.42 7.68 -9.50
CA PRO A 19 1.31 8.76 -10.46
C PRO A 19 -0.08 8.75 -11.11
N MET A 20 -0.80 9.87 -11.00
CA MET A 20 -2.18 9.96 -11.49
C MET A 20 -2.32 9.57 -12.96
N THR A 21 -1.41 10.04 -13.83
CA THR A 21 -1.45 9.76 -15.27
C THR A 21 -1.28 8.28 -15.59
N VAL A 22 -0.32 7.61 -14.93
CA VAL A 22 -0.05 6.18 -15.19
C VAL A 22 -1.23 5.34 -14.72
N ARG A 23 -1.75 5.63 -13.52
CA ARG A 23 -2.95 4.97 -13.01
C ARG A 23 -4.12 5.12 -13.97
N ASP A 24 -4.41 6.33 -14.43
CA ASP A 24 -5.55 6.62 -15.30
C ASP A 24 -5.49 5.84 -16.62
N VAL A 25 -4.32 5.84 -17.27
CA VAL A 25 -4.10 5.07 -18.51
C VAL A 25 -4.27 3.57 -18.25
N LEU A 26 -3.65 3.02 -17.21
CA LEU A 26 -3.72 1.59 -16.91
C LEU A 26 -5.15 1.14 -16.56
N LEU A 27 -5.88 1.93 -15.77
CA LEU A 27 -7.26 1.62 -15.43
C LEU A 27 -8.20 1.79 -16.62
N THR A 28 -7.96 2.76 -17.51
CA THR A 28 -8.71 2.91 -18.76
C THR A 28 -8.50 1.69 -19.67
N LEU A 29 -7.26 1.22 -19.82
CA LEU A 29 -6.96 0.00 -20.57
C LEU A 29 -7.63 -1.23 -19.95
N ALA A 30 -7.63 -1.35 -18.61
CA ALA A 30 -8.34 -2.40 -17.91
C ALA A 30 -9.86 -2.34 -18.13
N ASP A 31 -10.45 -1.14 -18.13
CA ASP A 31 -11.88 -0.94 -18.38
C ASP A 31 -12.29 -1.31 -19.81
N HIS A 32 -11.41 -1.06 -20.78
CA HIS A 32 -11.51 -1.56 -22.16
C HIS A 32 -11.16 -3.05 -22.32
N GLU A 33 -11.08 -3.79 -21.21
CA GLU A 33 -10.91 -5.25 -21.17
C GLU A 33 -9.57 -5.77 -21.71
N PHE A 34 -8.53 -4.93 -21.83
CA PHE A 34 -7.20 -5.39 -22.28
C PHE A 34 -6.52 -6.34 -21.28
N PHE A 35 -6.83 -6.21 -19.99
CA PHE A 35 -6.32 -7.09 -18.93
C PHE A 35 -7.25 -7.05 -17.70
N ASN A 36 -7.08 -8.00 -16.79
CA ASN A 36 -7.77 -8.03 -15.51
C ASN A 36 -6.86 -7.48 -14.39
N PRO A 37 -7.12 -6.30 -13.84
CA PRO A 37 -6.27 -5.72 -12.81
C PRO A 37 -6.50 -6.43 -11.47
N LYS A 38 -5.43 -6.60 -10.71
CA LYS A 38 -5.45 -7.11 -9.34
C LYS A 38 -4.60 -6.22 -8.43
N TRP A 39 -5.06 -6.03 -7.20
CA TRP A 39 -4.32 -5.33 -6.16
C TRP A 39 -4.68 -5.87 -4.78
N SER A 40 -3.78 -5.70 -3.81
CA SER A 40 -4.05 -6.01 -2.41
C SER A 40 -4.43 -4.76 -1.63
N ALA A 41 -5.05 -4.94 -0.46
CA ALA A 41 -5.32 -3.85 0.48
C ALA A 41 -4.02 -3.10 0.89
N ARG A 42 -2.89 -3.82 0.94
CA ARG A 42 -1.57 -3.24 1.22
C ARG A 42 -1.14 -2.27 0.13
N LEU A 43 -1.22 -2.66 -1.14
CA LEU A 43 -0.84 -1.80 -2.26
C LEU A 43 -1.70 -0.52 -2.29
N HIS A 44 -3.01 -0.68 -2.03
CA HIS A 44 -3.95 0.43 -1.88
C HIS A 44 -3.56 1.43 -0.78
N LYS A 45 -3.10 0.92 0.36
CA LYS A 45 -2.60 1.75 1.46
C LYS A 45 -1.30 2.44 1.05
N GLU A 46 -0.36 1.72 0.47
CA GLU A 46 0.96 2.24 0.12
C GLU A 46 0.91 3.41 -0.87
N TRP A 47 0.20 3.28 -1.99
CA TRP A 47 0.14 4.39 -2.95
C TRP A 47 -0.62 5.60 -2.38
N GLY A 48 -1.65 5.35 -1.58
CA GLY A 48 -2.44 6.38 -0.91
C GLY A 48 -1.60 7.19 0.08
N THR A 49 -0.86 6.52 0.98
CA THR A 49 0.08 7.16 1.91
C THR A 49 1.13 7.97 1.16
N ASN A 50 1.77 7.38 0.14
CA ASN A 50 2.77 8.09 -0.65
C ASN A 50 2.21 9.36 -1.32
N LEU A 51 0.97 9.32 -1.83
CA LEU A 51 0.31 10.49 -2.45
C LEU A 51 0.03 11.61 -1.46
N VAL A 52 -0.42 11.26 -0.26
CA VAL A 52 -0.62 12.22 0.83
C VAL A 52 0.71 12.87 1.18
N ASP A 53 1.73 12.07 1.50
CA ASP A 53 3.03 12.56 1.96
C ASP A 53 3.66 13.49 0.92
N ARG A 54 3.62 13.10 -0.36
CA ARG A 54 4.15 13.92 -1.46
C ARG A 54 3.42 15.24 -1.63
N ARG A 55 2.08 15.26 -1.51
CA ARG A 55 1.31 16.51 -1.63
C ARG A 55 1.50 17.43 -0.44
N GLN A 56 1.56 16.86 0.76
CA GLN A 56 1.85 17.61 1.98
C GLN A 56 3.25 18.24 1.92
N ALA A 57 4.26 17.48 1.49
CA ALA A 57 5.62 17.99 1.28
C ALA A 57 5.69 19.11 0.22
N ALA A 58 4.81 19.08 -0.78
CA ALA A 58 4.69 20.12 -1.81
C ALA A 58 3.90 21.36 -1.36
N GLY A 59 3.32 21.37 -0.14
CA GLY A 59 2.53 22.50 0.38
C GLY A 59 1.24 22.75 -0.40
N LEU A 60 0.72 21.75 -1.12
CA LEU A 60 -0.48 21.92 -1.93
C LEU A 60 -1.73 21.94 -1.03
N PRO A 61 -2.62 22.93 -1.20
CA PRO A 61 -3.85 23.01 -0.41
C PRO A 61 -4.85 21.93 -0.80
N GLY A 62 -5.72 21.55 0.14
CA GLY A 62 -6.86 20.66 -0.07
C GLY A 62 -6.82 19.38 0.76
N ASP A 63 -7.98 18.72 0.86
CA ASP A 63 -8.11 17.45 1.57
C ASP A 63 -7.64 16.29 0.68
N VAL A 64 -6.34 15.98 0.75
CA VAL A 64 -5.73 14.90 -0.03
C VAL A 64 -6.21 13.53 0.44
N GLN A 65 -6.53 13.38 1.73
CA GLN A 65 -7.01 12.12 2.29
C GLN A 65 -8.37 11.75 1.72
N ALA A 66 -9.31 12.70 1.70
CA ALA A 66 -10.62 12.51 1.09
C ALA A 66 -10.52 12.20 -0.41
N GLN A 67 -9.61 12.88 -1.13
CA GLN A 67 -9.38 12.62 -2.56
C GLN A 67 -8.84 11.20 -2.82
N VAL A 68 -7.89 10.73 -2.00
CA VAL A 68 -7.37 9.36 -2.06
C VAL A 68 -8.48 8.36 -1.79
N ALA A 69 -9.28 8.57 -0.75
CA ALA A 69 -10.40 7.69 -0.40
C ALA A 69 -11.44 7.60 -1.52
N ALA A 70 -11.84 8.74 -2.10
CA ALA A 70 -12.78 8.78 -3.23
C ALA A 70 -12.23 8.08 -4.47
N THR A 71 -10.93 8.23 -4.74
CA THR A 71 -10.26 7.54 -5.85
C THR A 71 -10.28 6.03 -5.63
N ARG A 72 -9.93 5.56 -4.44
CA ARG A 72 -9.96 4.13 -4.09
C ARG A 72 -11.36 3.54 -4.24
N GLN A 73 -12.37 4.22 -3.73
CA GLN A 73 -13.76 3.79 -3.87
C GLN A 73 -14.18 3.69 -5.35
N SER A 74 -13.72 4.64 -6.18
CA SER A 74 -14.00 4.60 -7.62
C SER A 74 -13.33 3.41 -8.31
N MET A 75 -12.07 3.11 -7.95
CA MET A 75 -11.36 1.93 -8.45
C MET A 75 -12.05 0.63 -8.05
N ASP A 76 -12.40 0.47 -6.77
CA ASP A 76 -13.02 -0.75 -6.27
C ASP A 76 -14.44 -0.94 -6.84
N ARG A 77 -15.16 0.15 -7.15
CA ARG A 77 -16.45 0.09 -7.84
C ARG A 77 -16.30 -0.32 -9.31
N ALA A 78 -15.30 0.22 -10.00
CA ALA A 78 -15.04 -0.09 -11.41
C ALA A 78 -14.58 -1.54 -11.60
N PHE A 79 -13.83 -2.08 -10.63
CA PHE A 79 -13.27 -3.43 -10.69
C PHE A 79 -13.59 -4.23 -9.41
N PRO A 80 -14.82 -4.75 -9.27
CA PRO A 80 -15.27 -5.44 -8.05
C PRO A 80 -14.42 -6.67 -7.69
N ASP A 81 -13.86 -7.34 -8.70
CA ASP A 81 -13.04 -8.55 -8.51
C ASP A 81 -11.55 -8.24 -8.36
N ALA A 82 -11.11 -6.98 -8.40
CA ALA A 82 -9.69 -6.64 -8.43
C ALA A 82 -9.00 -6.80 -7.06
N LEU A 83 -9.73 -6.68 -5.96
CA LEU A 83 -9.18 -6.77 -4.62
C LEU A 83 -8.88 -8.24 -4.26
N VAL A 84 -7.59 -8.57 -4.14
CA VAL A 84 -7.13 -9.88 -3.67
C VAL A 84 -6.92 -9.83 -2.15
N GLN A 85 -7.64 -10.67 -1.42
CA GLN A 85 -7.59 -10.79 0.04
C GLN A 85 -6.91 -12.07 0.51
N GLU A 86 -6.72 -13.05 -0.37
CA GLU A 86 -6.16 -14.34 -0.01
C GLU A 86 -4.67 -14.24 0.32
N VAL A 87 -4.34 -14.63 1.54
CA VAL A 87 -2.97 -14.83 1.98
C VAL A 87 -2.67 -16.31 1.80
N LEU A 88 -1.64 -16.60 1.00
CA LEU A 88 -1.21 -17.96 0.72
C LEU A 88 -0.76 -18.64 2.03
N PRO A 89 -1.20 -19.87 2.34
CA PRO A 89 -0.90 -20.52 3.62
C PRO A 89 0.61 -20.70 3.87
N GLU A 90 1.42 -20.84 2.82
CA GLU A 90 2.88 -20.89 2.90
C GLU A 90 3.52 -19.58 3.40
N THR A 91 2.81 -18.46 3.32
CA THR A 91 3.28 -17.17 3.83
C THR A 91 3.05 -16.99 5.33
N ALA A 92 2.35 -17.92 6.00
CA ALA A 92 2.07 -17.84 7.43
C ALA A 92 3.34 -17.75 8.31
N ASN A 93 4.44 -18.35 7.85
CA ASN A 93 5.72 -18.36 8.56
C ASN A 93 6.70 -17.29 8.04
N VAL A 94 6.30 -16.49 7.06
CA VAL A 94 7.13 -15.41 6.51
C VAL A 94 6.72 -14.11 7.17
N ALA A 95 7.61 -13.56 8.01
CA ALA A 95 7.40 -12.24 8.58
C ALA A 95 7.23 -11.21 7.43
N PRO A 96 6.20 -10.33 7.49
CA PRO A 96 6.04 -9.29 6.50
C PRO A 96 7.25 -8.34 6.52
N VAL A 97 8.09 -8.44 5.48
CA VAL A 97 9.16 -7.47 5.24
C VAL A 97 8.60 -6.38 4.34
N ASP A 98 8.58 -5.14 4.85
CA ASP A 98 8.38 -3.97 4.00
C ASP A 98 9.77 -3.44 3.60
N PRO A 99 10.21 -3.62 2.35
CA PRO A 99 11.52 -3.13 1.91
C PRO A 99 11.64 -1.60 1.94
N LYS A 100 10.52 -0.86 1.99
CA LYS A 100 10.53 0.60 2.19
C LYS A 100 10.66 0.98 3.68
N ARG A 101 10.33 0.07 4.59
CA ARG A 101 10.49 0.29 6.02
C ARG A 101 11.95 0.02 6.37
N PRO A 102 12.67 1.00 6.95
CA PRO A 102 14.02 0.73 7.43
C PRO A 102 13.97 -0.38 8.49
N PRO A 103 15.01 -1.25 8.56
CA PRO A 103 15.05 -2.28 9.59
C PRO A 103 14.89 -1.64 10.96
N CYS A 104 14.07 -2.27 11.81
CA CYS A 104 13.95 -1.91 13.21
C CYS A 104 15.35 -1.93 13.83
N ARG A 105 15.65 -0.92 14.65
CA ARG A 105 16.99 -0.51 15.08
C ARG A 105 17.77 -1.50 15.95
N ASP A 106 17.25 -2.71 16.18
CA ASP A 106 17.75 -3.60 17.25
C ASP A 106 18.89 -4.54 16.84
N ASP A 107 19.29 -4.55 15.56
CA ASP A 107 20.52 -5.25 15.14
C ASP A 107 21.72 -4.30 15.26
N GLY A 108 22.48 -4.45 16.36
CA GLY A 108 23.54 -3.55 16.83
C GLY A 108 24.73 -3.34 15.89
N HIS A 109 24.55 -2.62 14.78
CA HIS A 109 25.64 -2.04 13.99
C HIS A 109 25.35 -0.59 13.58
N LEU A 110 25.99 0.34 14.30
CA LEU A 110 25.91 1.77 14.09
C LEU A 110 26.57 2.20 12.77
N ARG A 111 25.81 2.89 11.91
CA ARG A 111 26.29 4.13 11.29
C ARG A 111 25.21 5.21 11.42
N ALA A 112 25.52 6.21 12.22
CA ALA A 112 24.66 7.33 12.55
C ALA A 112 24.37 8.19 11.30
N ARG A 113 23.10 8.27 10.90
CA ARG A 113 22.57 9.46 10.24
C ARG A 113 21.32 9.91 10.99
N ARG A 114 21.52 11.02 11.71
CA ARG A 114 20.57 11.92 12.38
C ARG A 114 19.10 11.55 12.18
N CYS A 115 18.52 10.81 13.13
CA CYS A 115 17.07 10.67 13.25
C CYS A 115 16.49 12.08 13.45
N HIS A 116 15.65 12.54 12.53
CA HIS A 116 14.81 13.70 12.78
C HIS A 116 13.88 13.32 13.92
N ARG A 117 14.24 13.79 15.12
CA ARG A 117 13.41 13.95 16.30
C ARG A 117 12.08 14.54 15.83
N ASP A 118 10.98 13.79 15.99
CA ASP A 118 9.56 14.23 16.09
C ASP A 118 8.52 13.15 15.67
N LEU A 119 8.74 11.87 15.98
CA LEU A 119 7.66 10.87 15.97
C LEU A 119 7.79 9.97 17.20
N GLN A 120 7.09 10.32 18.28
CA GLN A 120 6.28 9.48 19.20
C GLN A 120 5.72 10.41 20.31
N PRO A 121 4.42 10.31 20.66
CA PRO A 121 3.96 9.29 21.61
C PRO A 121 2.71 8.60 21.05
N GLU A 122 2.63 7.28 20.94
CA GLU A 122 2.27 6.33 21.99
C GLU A 122 2.43 4.94 21.34
N GLY A 123 3.16 4.02 21.96
CA GLY A 123 3.34 2.67 21.42
C GLY A 123 4.66 2.04 21.85
N LEU A 124 4.84 1.94 23.16
CA LEU A 124 5.97 1.29 23.83
C LEU A 124 6.16 -0.13 23.28
N CYS A 125 7.27 -0.37 22.57
CA CYS A 125 7.80 -1.72 22.39
C CYS A 125 8.57 -2.08 23.67
N GLY A 126 7.85 -2.45 24.72
CA GLY A 126 8.39 -3.16 25.87
C GLY A 126 8.04 -4.65 25.77
N PRO A 127 8.86 -5.56 26.30
CA PRO A 127 8.53 -6.98 26.32
C PRO A 127 7.23 -7.20 27.12
N ALA A 128 6.36 -8.08 26.62
CA ALA A 128 5.14 -8.50 27.30
C ALA A 128 5.48 -8.97 28.73
N PRO A 129 4.66 -8.63 29.75
CA PRO A 129 4.93 -9.09 31.10
C PRO A 129 4.87 -10.62 31.17
N ALA A 130 5.91 -11.21 31.73
CA ALA A 130 5.95 -12.63 32.08
C ALA A 130 4.75 -12.94 32.99
N GLN A 131 3.92 -13.89 32.57
CA GLN A 131 2.93 -14.50 33.46
C GLN A 131 3.60 -15.72 34.08
N ASP A 132 3.91 -15.60 35.38
CA ASP A 132 4.31 -16.71 36.22
C ASP A 132 3.15 -17.70 36.34
N LEU A 133 3.42 -18.98 36.07
CA LEU A 133 2.73 -20.16 36.61
C LEU A 133 3.67 -21.37 36.57
#